data_AF-A0A4P6H3D9-F1
#
_entry.id   AF-A0A4P6H3D9-F1
#
_cell.length_a   1.000
_cell.length_b   1.000
_cell.length_c   1.000
_cell.angle_alpha   90.00
_cell.angle_beta   90.00
_cell.angle_gamma   90.00
#
_symmetry.space_group_name_H-M   'P 1'
#
loop_
_entity.id
_entity.type
_entity.pdbx_description
1 polymer ?
#
loop_
_entity_poly.entity_id
_entity_poly.type
_entity_poly.pdbx_seq_one_letter_code
_entity_poly.pdbx_strand_id
1 'polypeptide(L)'
;MGNYARHMEQPPNRSHINANDPDYTRYKWCLGCFDRTTERLVWSRDLPITSAEARHVLDLGPSDSLEGGFFITGAATNRLNEILDDKISFEFEKFEYDIELTDTL
;
A
#
# COMPACT_ATOMS: atom_id res chain seq x y z
N MET A 1 13.57 -15.74 16.23
CA MET A 1 12.18 -16.21 16.14
C MET A 1 11.42 -15.60 17.30
N GLY A 2 10.58 -14.59 17.03
CA GLY A 2 9.83 -13.90 18.07
C GLY A 2 8.73 -13.01 17.49
N ASN A 3 7.49 -13.45 17.71
CA ASN A 3 6.25 -12.67 17.75
C ASN A 3 5.77 -11.92 16.49
N TYR A 4 5.35 -12.68 15.48
CA TYR A 4 4.35 -12.23 14.49
C TYR A 4 2.95 -12.29 15.09
N ALA A 5 2.65 -11.43 16.05
CA ALA A 5 1.29 -11.19 16.52
C ALA A 5 1.33 -10.04 17.51
N ARG A 6 1.09 -8.82 17.03
CA ARG A 6 0.42 -7.76 17.80
C ARG A 6 0.22 -6.53 16.93
N HIS A 7 -1.06 -6.19 16.72
CA HIS A 7 -1.58 -4.85 16.42
C HIS A 7 -1.11 -4.26 15.06
N MET A 8 -1.88 -4.21 13.98
CA MET A 8 -3.33 -4.02 13.86
C MET A 8 -3.90 -3.06 14.93
N GLU A 9 -3.11 -2.07 15.38
CA GLU A 9 -3.69 -0.85 15.93
C GLU A 9 -4.16 -0.04 14.73
N GLN A 10 -5.34 -0.43 14.24
CA GLN A 10 -6.04 0.26 13.18
C GLN A 10 -6.26 1.72 13.62
N PRO A 11 -5.84 2.73 12.85
CA PRO A 11 -6.43 4.05 12.99
C PRO A 11 -7.96 3.92 12.80
N PRO A 12 -8.77 4.71 13.52
CA PRO A 12 -10.22 4.57 13.54
C PRO A 12 -10.80 5.15 12.23
N ASN A 13 -10.67 4.40 11.13
CA ASN A 13 -11.51 4.46 9.92
C ASN A 13 -11.04 3.48 8.83
N ARG A 14 -10.62 2.26 9.20
CA ARG A 14 -10.50 1.17 8.23
C ARG A 14 -11.89 0.59 7.95
N SER A 15 -12.70 1.35 7.24
CA SER A 15 -13.89 0.83 6.57
C SER A 15 -13.45 -0.38 5.75
N HIS A 16 -14.15 -1.50 5.89
CA HIS A 16 -13.96 -2.68 5.06
C HIS A 16 -14.24 -2.29 3.60
N ILE A 17 -13.20 -1.92 2.86
CA ILE A 17 -13.31 -1.57 1.44
C ILE A 17 -13.64 -2.86 0.71
N ASN A 18 -14.80 -2.90 0.04
CA ASN A 18 -15.19 -4.04 -0.77
C ASN A 18 -14.50 -3.92 -2.12
N ALA A 19 -13.53 -4.80 -2.43
CA ALA A 19 -12.88 -4.83 -3.74
C ALA A 19 -13.84 -5.28 -4.89
N ASN A 20 -15.08 -5.62 -4.58
CA ASN A 20 -16.15 -5.83 -5.56
C ASN A 20 -17.13 -4.66 -5.64
N ASP A 21 -16.87 -3.54 -4.94
CA ASP A 21 -17.60 -2.30 -5.17
C ASP A 21 -17.23 -1.77 -6.56
N PRO A 22 -18.20 -1.66 -7.49
CA PRO A 22 -17.92 -1.19 -8.84
C PRO A 22 -17.49 0.28 -8.88
N ASP A 23 -17.69 1.06 -7.81
CA ASP A 23 -17.33 2.47 -7.77
C ASP A 23 -15.91 2.71 -7.23
N TYR A 24 -14.92 2.16 -7.94
CA TYR A 24 -13.49 2.41 -7.70
C TYR A 24 -13.11 3.91 -7.79
N THR A 25 -14.00 4.78 -8.26
CA THR A 25 -13.75 6.23 -8.36
C THR A 25 -13.67 6.92 -7.00
N ARG A 26 -14.18 6.27 -5.94
CA ARG A 26 -14.14 6.77 -4.56
C ARG A 26 -12.88 6.38 -3.81
N TYR A 27 -12.02 5.58 -4.42
CA TYR A 27 -10.83 5.06 -3.76
C TYR A 27 -9.57 5.57 -4.44
N LYS A 28 -8.50 5.71 -3.66
CA LYS A 28 -7.17 6.01 -4.15
C LYS A 28 -6.15 5.06 -3.56
N TRP A 29 -5.14 4.74 -4.34
CA TRP A 29 -3.97 4.03 -3.84
C TRP A 29 -3.06 5.01 -3.12
N CYS A 30 -2.65 4.67 -1.91
CA CYS A 30 -1.77 5.49 -1.08
C CYS A 30 -0.54 4.68 -0.71
N LEU A 31 0.63 5.29 -0.88
CA LEU A 31 1.90 4.75 -0.39
C LEU A 31 2.22 5.37 0.97
N GLY A 32 2.29 4.55 2.02
CA GLY A 32 2.79 4.95 3.33
C GLY A 32 4.28 4.67 3.48
N CYS A 33 4.99 5.56 4.18
CA CYS A 33 6.38 5.35 4.61
C CYS A 33 6.45 5.48 6.14
N PHE A 34 6.90 4.43 6.81
CA PHE A 34 6.96 4.33 8.26
C PHE A 34 8.40 4.17 8.72
N ASP A 35 8.76 4.86 9.80
CA ASP A 35 10.07 4.69 10.44
C ASP A 35 10.13 3.32 11.14
N ARG A 36 11.11 2.48 10.81
CA ARG A 36 11.20 1.10 11.33
C ARG A 36 11.49 1.02 12.83
N THR A 37 11.98 2.10 13.43
CA THR A 37 12.34 2.13 14.85
C THR A 37 11.18 2.61 15.71
N THR A 38 10.46 3.62 15.23
CA THR A 38 9.39 4.29 15.97
C THR A 38 7.99 3.88 15.52
N GLU A 39 7.89 3.16 14.40
CA GLU A 39 6.64 2.71 13.76
C GLU A 39 5.71 3.88 13.38
N ARG A 40 6.24 5.10 13.32
CA ARG A 40 5.48 6.30 12.99
C ARG A 40 5.46 6.54 11.49
N LEU A 41 4.30 6.95 10.99
CA LEU A 41 4.15 7.47 9.63
C LEU A 41 5.05 8.70 9.46
N VAL A 42 5.99 8.63 8.52
CA VAL A 42 6.90 9.71 8.15
C VAL A 42 6.26 10.57 7.07
N TRP A 43 5.71 9.92 6.04
CA TRP A 43 4.97 10.56 4.97
C TRP A 43 4.05 9.55 4.28
N SER A 44 3.05 10.07 3.58
CA SER A 44 2.21 9.30 2.66
C SER A 44 2.06 10.03 1.32
N ARG A 45 1.79 9.28 0.25
CA ARG A 45 1.64 9.82 -1.11
C ARG A 45 0.52 9.10 -1.85
N ASP A 46 -0.43 9.87 -2.40
CA ASP A 46 -1.40 9.37 -3.38
C ASP A 46 -0.64 8.89 -4.62
N LEU A 47 -0.90 7.64 -5.02
CA LEU A 47 -0.34 7.03 -6.22
C LEU A 47 -1.33 7.18 -7.38
N PRO A 48 -0.90 7.74 -8.52
CA PRO A 48 -1.75 7.89 -9.71
C PRO A 48 -1.83 6.57 -10.50
N ILE A 49 -2.21 5.47 -9.83
CA ILE A 49 -2.27 4.12 -10.43
C ILE A 49 -3.69 3.57 -10.37
N THR A 50 -4.03 2.72 -11.32
CA THR A 50 -5.28 1.96 -11.40
C THR A 50 -5.19 0.68 -10.55
N SER A 51 -6.34 0.05 -10.29
CA SER A 51 -6.37 -1.26 -9.61
C SER A 51 -5.64 -2.37 -10.39
N ALA A 52 -5.61 -2.29 -11.73
CA ALA A 52 -4.87 -3.25 -12.56
C ALA A 52 -3.35 -3.09 -12.40
N GLU A 53 -2.87 -1.85 -12.36
CA GLU A 53 -1.46 -1.54 -12.10
C GLU A 53 -1.07 -1.90 -10.67
N ALA A 54 -1.93 -1.65 -9.68
CA ALA A 54 -1.70 -2.08 -8.30
C ALA A 54 -1.55 -3.62 -8.20
N ARG A 55 -2.40 -4.40 -8.88
CA ARG A 55 -2.24 -5.87 -8.97
C ARG A 55 -0.88 -6.25 -9.58
N HIS A 56 -0.48 -5.58 -10.65
CA HIS A 56 0.81 -5.83 -11.29
C HIS A 56 1.99 -5.54 -10.34
N VAL A 57 1.97 -4.39 -9.64
CA VAL A 57 2.99 -4.01 -8.66
C VAL A 57 3.12 -5.06 -7.56
N LEU A 58 1.99 -5.52 -7.03
CA LEU A 58 1.90 -6.44 -5.90
C LEU A 58 2.03 -7.92 -6.29
N ASP A 59 2.18 -8.24 -7.58
CA ASP A 59 2.19 -9.62 -8.11
C ASP A 59 0.93 -10.43 -7.79
N LEU A 60 -0.22 -9.74 -7.78
CA LEU A 60 -1.50 -10.34 -7.42
C LEU A 60 -2.22 -10.84 -8.67
N GLY A 61 -2.71 -12.07 -8.59
CA GLY A 61 -3.61 -12.66 -9.58
C GLY A 61 -4.96 -11.95 -9.62
N PRO A 62 -5.77 -12.18 -10.67
CA PRO A 62 -7.08 -11.53 -10.84
C PRO A 62 -8.11 -11.91 -9.77
N SER A 63 -7.94 -13.06 -9.11
CA SER A 63 -8.81 -13.55 -8.02
C SER A 63 -8.39 -13.07 -6.64
N ASP A 64 -7.20 -12.48 -6.51
CA ASP A 64 -6.69 -12.05 -5.22
C ASP A 64 -7.43 -10.81 -4.75
N SER A 65 -7.66 -10.73 -3.44
CA SER A 65 -8.26 -9.55 -2.85
C SER A 65 -7.28 -8.37 -2.91
N LEU A 66 -7.79 -7.19 -3.24
CA LEU A 66 -7.07 -5.91 -3.15
C LEU A 66 -7.43 -5.16 -1.86
N GLU A 67 -8.08 -5.82 -0.91
CA GLU A 67 -8.54 -5.20 0.33
C GLU A 67 -7.39 -5.03 1.32
N GLY A 68 -7.20 -3.79 1.80
CA GLY A 68 -6.25 -3.45 2.86
C GLY A 68 -4.91 -2.90 2.37
N GLY A 69 -3.93 -2.91 3.28
CA GLY A 69 -2.56 -2.47 3.06
C GLY A 69 -1.61 -3.64 2.79
N PHE A 70 -0.75 -3.49 1.80
CA PHE A 70 0.26 -4.47 1.41
C PHE A 70 1.65 -3.90 1.60
N PHE A 71 2.50 -4.58 2.35
CA PHE A 71 3.90 -4.19 2.46
C PHE A 71 4.63 -4.34 1.13
N ILE A 72 5.38 -3.30 0.76
CA ILE A 72 6.16 -3.31 -0.47
C ILE A 72 7.47 -4.08 -0.27
N THR A 73 7.76 -4.97 -1.21
CA THR A 73 9.08 -5.61 -1.35
C THR A 73 9.93 -4.90 -2.41
N GLY A 74 11.25 -5.15 -2.44
CA GLY A 74 12.12 -4.58 -3.47
C GLY A 74 11.73 -4.93 -4.93
N ALA A 75 11.06 -6.06 -5.15
CA ALA A 75 10.52 -6.38 -6.48
C ALA A 75 9.31 -5.50 -6.83
N ALA A 76 8.42 -5.28 -5.85
CA ALA A 76 7.27 -4.40 -6.02
C ALA A 76 7.68 -2.93 -6.22
N THR A 77 8.76 -2.44 -5.59
CA THR A 77 9.26 -1.07 -5.86
C THR A 77 9.71 -0.86 -7.28
N ASN A 78 10.35 -1.88 -7.88
CA ASN A 78 10.79 -1.80 -9.27
C ASN A 78 9.59 -1.69 -10.20
N ARG A 79 8.59 -2.57 -10.04
CA ARG A 79 7.33 -2.52 -10.81
C ARG A 79 6.58 -1.20 -10.61
N LEU A 80 6.57 -0.66 -9.39
CA LEU A 80 5.95 0.64 -9.13
C LEU A 80 6.70 1.78 -9.86
N ASN A 81 8.03 1.81 -9.80
CA ASN A 81 8.86 2.81 -10.47
C ASN A 81 8.92 2.66 -12.01
N GLU A 82 8.42 1.55 -12.56
CA GLU A 82 8.19 1.40 -14.01
C GLU A 82 6.92 2.13 -14.46
N ILE A 83 5.94 2.30 -13.56
CA ILE A 83 4.64 2.92 -13.84
C ILE A 83 4.66 4.42 -13.50
N LEU A 84 5.36 4.82 -12.43
CA LEU A 84 5.40 6.22 -11.99
C LEU A 84 6.32 7.08 -12.86
N ASP A 85 5.80 8.22 -13.30
CA ASP A 85 6.62 9.28 -13.92
C ASP A 85 7.69 9.80 -12.95
N ASP A 86 7.28 10.07 -11.71
CA ASP A 86 8.15 10.54 -10.62
C ASP A 86 8.57 9.37 -9.71
N LYS A 87 9.74 8.80 -10.01
CA LYS A 87 10.32 7.66 -9.29
C LYS A 87 10.54 7.96 -7.81
N ILE A 88 10.31 6.94 -7.00
CA ILE A 88 10.47 6.97 -5.54
C ILE A 88 11.76 6.24 -5.17
N SER A 89 12.58 6.86 -4.33
CA SER A 89 13.78 6.25 -3.74
C SER A 89 13.40 5.55 -2.43
N PHE A 90 13.52 4.23 -2.39
CA PHE A 90 13.15 3.43 -1.22
C PHE A 90 14.38 3.12 -0.36
N GLU A 91 14.38 3.57 0.89
CA GLU A 91 15.43 3.28 1.89
C GLU A 91 14.96 2.20 2.89
N PHE A 92 14.88 0.95 2.45
CA PHE A 92 14.35 -0.17 3.25
C PHE A 92 15.11 -0.49 4.55
N GLU A 93 16.36 -0.03 4.67
CA GLU A 93 17.13 -0.16 5.89
C GLU A 93 16.57 0.70 7.03
N LYS A 94 15.94 1.83 6.69
CA LYS A 94 15.42 2.82 7.64
C LYS A 94 13.90 2.80 7.74
N PHE A 95 13.23 2.49 6.63
CA PHE A 95 11.79 2.63 6.49
C PHE A 95 11.11 1.34 6.04
N GLU A 96 9.85 1.20 6.46
CA GLU A 96 8.90 0.23 5.96
C GLU A 96 7.86 0.96 5.10
N TYR A 97 7.39 0.30 4.05
CA TYR A 97 6.47 0.90 3.08
C TYR A 97 5.29 -0.01 2.85
N ASP A 98 4.10 0.56 2.75
CA ASP A 98 2.88 -0.14 2.36
C ASP A 98 2.13 0.59 1.24
N ILE A 99 1.36 -0.18 0.47
CA ILE A 99 0.37 0.35 -0.45
C ILE A 99 -0.99 -0.04 0.10
N GLU A 100 -1.83 0.95 0.38
CA GLU A 100 -3.20 0.75 0.85
C GLU A 100 -4.18 1.39 -0.14
N LEU A 101 -5.28 0.69 -0.41
CA LEU A 101 -6.44 1.32 -1.04
C LEU A 101 -7.16 2.12 0.06
N THR A 102 -7.30 3.42 -0.11
CA THR A 102 -7.91 4.32 0.87
C THR A 102 -9.20 4.91 0.31
N ASP A 103 -10.26 4.91 1.12
CA ASP A 103 -11.50 5.63 0.81
C ASP A 103 -11.25 7.15 0.85
N THR A 104 -11.77 7.88 -0.12
CA THR A 104 -11.58 9.34 -0.25
C THR A 104 -12.70 10.17 0.37
N LEU A 105 -13.69 9.54 0.99
CA LEU A 105 -14.83 10.18 1.67
C LEU A 105 -14.56 10.58 3.13
#